data_AF-A0A7Y9H1L2-F1
#
_entry.id   AF-A0A7Y9H1L2-F1
#
_cell.length_a   1.000
_cell.length_b   1.000
_cell.length_c   1.000
_cell.angle_alpha   90.00
_cell.angle_beta   90.00
_cell.angle_gamma   90.00
#
_symmetry.space_group_name_H-M   'P 1'
#
loop_
_entity.id
_entity.type
_entity.pdbx_description
1 polymer ?
#
loop_
_entity_poly.entity_id
_entity_poly.type
_entity_poly.pdbx_seq_one_letter_code
_entity_poly.pdbx_strand_id
1 'polypeptide(L)'
;MIGLAVTALGPVAAAAPARAAETCDGKAATLVVSLPAGSWTSAPVTGTPGDDVIVGTTGNDTIDGAGGNDTICGLGGADTLVGGDGDDRLFGGADADYAPDDGYYGDLLVPGAGDDLVDLGTGATDIWFWESPLQVDQVSYADAPAGVRVDLAAGTATGHGTDTIVAADPGRPIGVIGSSHDDTLLGSAARDVIDAGGGDDVVDSGDGADVVRPDNPGRTTSGWSIDAPRPEPVPQPGDDVVSTGPGSDGVTVERGVDVVRGGADVDRLSSDSPDPGTRLLGGDGNDRLFTEVAGTVMRGQSGDDTLTGHLAGRRSTWDGGSGRDRLIAYTPQRPTGGVLRVDVPRKRITAGRTTLGRLVGVERISAFVRFPRAEFRGGPANEWFSTSARSVRAWGGAGADRLDGTTGSDLLDGGPGRDRLTGYAGRDRCVRGEVLKSCEVRR
;
A
#
# COMPACT_ATOMS: atom_id res chain seq x y z
N MET A 1 -19.39 -95.74 4.31
CA MET A 1 -18.65 -94.48 4.47
C MET A 1 -19.38 -93.42 3.66
N ILE A 2 -20.10 -92.51 4.32
CA ILE A 2 -20.76 -91.36 3.69
C ILE A 2 -20.15 -90.14 4.40
N GLY A 3 -19.32 -89.38 3.68
CA GLY A 3 -18.64 -88.19 4.19
C GLY A 3 -19.57 -86.97 4.10
N LEU A 4 -19.78 -86.31 5.23
CA LEU A 4 -20.52 -85.07 5.36
C LEU A 4 -19.61 -83.90 4.97
N ALA A 5 -19.94 -83.16 3.90
CA ALA A 5 -19.24 -81.95 3.53
C ALA A 5 -19.77 -80.77 4.35
N VAL A 6 -18.92 -80.18 5.20
CA VAL A 6 -19.20 -78.92 5.90
C VAL A 6 -18.73 -77.78 5.00
N THR A 7 -19.67 -77.02 4.46
CA THR A 7 -19.41 -75.77 3.74
C THR A 7 -19.09 -74.66 4.76
N ALA A 8 -17.86 -74.16 4.72
CA ALA A 8 -17.47 -72.97 5.48
C ALA A 8 -18.11 -71.72 4.86
N LEU A 9 -18.85 -70.97 5.67
CA LEU A 9 -19.31 -69.62 5.35
C LEU A 9 -18.09 -68.69 5.24
N GLY A 10 -17.89 -68.08 4.07
CA GLY A 10 -16.88 -67.04 3.89
C GLY A 10 -17.21 -65.78 4.70
N PRO A 11 -16.20 -65.00 5.13
CA PRO A 11 -16.43 -63.77 5.85
C PRO A 11 -17.19 -62.76 4.98
N VAL A 12 -18.29 -62.23 5.50
CA VAL A 12 -18.98 -61.08 4.93
C VAL A 12 -18.03 -59.89 5.08
N ALA A 13 -17.60 -59.30 3.96
CA ALA A 13 -16.86 -58.05 3.99
C ALA A 13 -17.75 -57.00 4.65
N ALA A 14 -17.34 -56.49 5.81
CA ALA A 14 -17.95 -55.30 6.39
C ALA A 14 -17.74 -54.16 5.38
N ALA A 15 -18.83 -53.64 4.83
CA ALA A 15 -18.78 -52.39 4.08
C ALA A 15 -18.11 -51.34 4.98
N ALA A 16 -17.10 -50.64 4.46
CA ALA A 16 -16.57 -49.46 5.13
C ALA A 16 -17.75 -48.55 5.51
N PRO A 17 -17.75 -47.94 6.71
CA PRO A 17 -18.82 -47.02 7.07
C PRO A 17 -18.93 -45.98 5.96
N ALA A 18 -20.13 -45.78 5.42
CA ALA A 18 -20.39 -44.70 4.48
C ALA A 18 -19.91 -43.41 5.15
N ARG A 19 -18.89 -42.78 4.55
CA ARG A 19 -18.40 -41.48 5.01
C ARG A 19 -19.62 -40.56 5.00
N ALA A 20 -19.86 -39.83 6.10
CA ALA A 20 -20.91 -38.83 6.11
C ALA A 20 -20.69 -37.91 4.90
N ALA A 21 -21.75 -37.59 4.16
CA ALA A 21 -21.64 -36.65 3.06
C ALA A 21 -21.06 -35.34 3.61
N GLU A 22 -20.05 -34.81 2.93
CA GLU A 22 -19.52 -33.50 3.27
C GLU A 22 -20.61 -32.46 3.02
N THR A 23 -20.65 -31.42 3.86
CA THR A 23 -21.72 -30.42 3.85
C THR A 23 -21.14 -29.02 3.89
N CYS A 24 -21.75 -28.11 3.13
CA CYS A 24 -21.50 -26.68 3.20
C CYS A 24 -22.81 -25.98 3.58
N ASP A 25 -22.78 -25.12 4.60
CA ASP A 25 -23.96 -24.42 5.13
C ASP A 25 -25.17 -25.35 5.41
N GLY A 26 -24.88 -26.53 5.94
CA GLY A 26 -25.89 -27.56 6.26
C GLY A 26 -26.50 -28.29 5.05
N LYS A 27 -26.06 -28.00 3.82
CA LYS A 27 -26.48 -28.69 2.58
C LYS A 27 -25.46 -29.78 2.22
N ALA A 28 -25.93 -30.90 1.67
CA ALA A 28 -25.05 -31.96 1.18
C ALA A 28 -24.34 -31.52 -0.11
N ALA A 29 -23.04 -31.77 -0.20
CA ALA A 29 -22.22 -31.42 -1.36
C ALA A 29 -22.71 -32.10 -2.64
N THR A 30 -22.88 -31.32 -3.72
CA THR A 30 -23.00 -31.82 -5.10
C THR A 30 -21.62 -32.12 -5.67
N LEU A 31 -20.60 -31.40 -5.20
CA LEU A 31 -19.21 -31.53 -5.61
C LEU A 31 -18.27 -31.44 -4.41
N VAL A 32 -17.30 -32.35 -4.35
CA VAL A 32 -16.27 -32.39 -3.31
C VAL A 32 -14.91 -32.33 -4.00
N VAL A 33 -14.14 -31.29 -3.68
CA VAL A 33 -12.79 -31.10 -4.19
C VAL A 33 -11.85 -32.12 -3.53
N SER A 34 -10.78 -32.52 -4.24
CA SER A 34 -9.84 -33.53 -3.74
C SER A 34 -8.41 -33.04 -3.86
N LEU A 35 -7.67 -33.10 -2.76
CA LEU A 35 -6.23 -32.83 -2.74
C LEU A 35 -5.42 -34.04 -3.22
N PRO A 36 -4.51 -33.88 -4.19
CA PRO A 36 -3.53 -34.90 -4.50
C PRO A 36 -2.64 -35.21 -3.29
N ALA A 37 -2.25 -36.48 -3.13
CA ALA A 37 -1.42 -36.90 -1.99
C ALA A 37 -0.08 -36.14 -1.96
N GLY A 38 0.17 -35.43 -0.86
CA GLY A 38 1.38 -34.60 -0.69
C GLY A 38 1.32 -33.23 -1.36
N SER A 39 0.15 -32.80 -1.85
CA SER A 39 -0.09 -31.46 -2.38
C SER A 39 -0.77 -30.58 -1.33
N TRP A 40 -0.42 -29.30 -1.34
CA TRP A 40 -1.12 -28.24 -0.61
C TRP A 40 -2.08 -27.46 -1.52
N THR A 41 -2.10 -27.74 -2.81
CA THR A 41 -2.95 -27.09 -3.82
C THR A 41 -3.82 -28.15 -4.51
N SER A 42 -5.10 -27.88 -4.70
CA SER A 42 -5.95 -28.71 -5.54
C SER A 42 -5.83 -28.33 -7.03
N ALA A 43 -6.45 -29.14 -7.89
CA ALA A 43 -6.65 -28.74 -9.28
C ALA A 43 -7.90 -27.86 -9.37
N PRO A 44 -7.96 -26.86 -10.26
CA PRO A 44 -9.15 -26.02 -10.40
C PRO A 44 -10.41 -26.82 -10.66
N VAL A 45 -11.49 -26.40 -10.03
CA VAL A 45 -12.81 -27.02 -10.10
C VAL A 45 -13.82 -26.01 -10.60
N THR A 46 -14.66 -26.43 -11.54
CA THR A 46 -15.81 -25.65 -12.02
C THR A 46 -17.08 -26.44 -11.74
N GLY A 47 -18.08 -25.76 -11.19
CA GLY A 47 -19.45 -26.24 -11.00
C GLY A 47 -20.20 -26.39 -12.32
N THR A 48 -21.51 -26.31 -12.24
CA THR A 48 -22.43 -26.43 -13.36
C THR A 48 -23.18 -25.11 -13.56
N PRO A 49 -23.92 -24.93 -14.67
CA PRO A 49 -24.77 -23.75 -14.85
C PRO A 49 -26.04 -23.72 -13.98
N GLY A 50 -26.11 -24.47 -12.88
CA GLY A 50 -27.21 -24.43 -11.93
C GLY A 50 -26.74 -24.73 -10.51
N ASP A 51 -27.62 -24.53 -9.53
CA ASP A 51 -27.28 -24.51 -8.09
C ASP A 51 -26.44 -25.71 -7.62
N ASP A 52 -25.21 -25.40 -7.22
CA ASP A 52 -24.23 -26.34 -6.69
C ASP A 52 -23.92 -26.13 -5.21
N VAL A 53 -23.49 -27.21 -4.56
CA VAL A 53 -22.94 -27.17 -3.21
C VAL A 53 -21.54 -27.75 -3.30
N ILE A 54 -20.55 -26.88 -3.25
CA ILE A 54 -19.15 -27.23 -3.47
C ILE A 54 -18.39 -27.14 -2.15
N VAL A 55 -17.74 -28.24 -1.76
CA VAL A 55 -16.86 -28.29 -0.58
C VAL A 55 -15.42 -28.45 -1.05
N GLY A 56 -14.60 -27.46 -0.70
CA GLY A 56 -13.15 -27.44 -0.84
C GLY A 56 -12.45 -28.40 0.12
N THR A 57 -11.22 -28.07 0.46
CA THR A 57 -10.26 -28.92 1.15
C THR A 57 -9.50 -28.11 2.20
N THR A 58 -8.57 -28.73 2.92
CA THR A 58 -7.74 -28.00 3.90
C THR A 58 -6.45 -27.44 3.27
N GLY A 59 -6.44 -27.26 1.96
CA GLY A 59 -5.33 -26.69 1.22
C GLY A 59 -5.90 -25.77 0.15
N ASN A 60 -5.02 -25.04 -0.53
CA ASN A 60 -5.38 -23.98 -1.46
C ASN A 60 -6.22 -24.51 -2.62
N ASP A 61 -7.46 -24.05 -2.68
CA ASP A 61 -8.44 -24.41 -3.69
C ASP A 61 -8.70 -23.29 -4.69
N THR A 62 -9.10 -23.69 -5.89
CA THR A 62 -9.60 -22.76 -6.91
C THR A 62 -10.92 -23.31 -7.41
N ILE A 63 -12.01 -22.63 -7.06
CA ILE A 63 -13.38 -23.09 -7.27
C ILE A 63 -14.15 -21.99 -8.01
N ASP A 64 -14.83 -22.37 -9.08
CA ASP A 64 -15.73 -21.53 -9.88
C ASP A 64 -17.12 -22.16 -9.89
N GLY A 65 -18.12 -21.49 -9.30
CA GLY A 65 -19.53 -21.95 -9.29
C GLY A 65 -20.16 -21.94 -10.67
N ALA A 66 -19.67 -21.07 -11.56
CA ALA A 66 -20.17 -20.77 -12.89
C ALA A 66 -21.50 -19.99 -12.89
N GLY A 67 -22.63 -20.64 -12.68
CA GLY A 67 -23.88 -19.89 -12.54
C GLY A 67 -25.00 -20.73 -11.98
N GLY A 68 -26.08 -20.07 -11.55
CA GLY A 68 -27.00 -20.66 -10.57
C GLY A 68 -26.71 -20.12 -9.18
N ASN A 69 -27.49 -20.53 -8.19
CA ASN A 69 -27.32 -20.03 -6.82
C ASN A 69 -26.49 -21.02 -5.99
N ASP A 70 -25.19 -20.80 -5.97
CA ASP A 70 -24.21 -21.74 -5.45
C ASP A 70 -23.95 -21.57 -3.95
N THR A 71 -23.43 -22.62 -3.33
CA THR A 71 -22.94 -22.58 -1.95
C THR A 71 -21.55 -23.21 -1.93
N ILE A 72 -20.53 -22.38 -1.75
CA ILE A 72 -19.12 -22.75 -1.88
C ILE A 72 -18.41 -22.56 -0.54
N CYS A 73 -17.84 -23.63 0.01
CA CYS A 73 -17.02 -23.59 1.22
C CYS A 73 -15.57 -23.95 0.87
N GLY A 74 -14.63 -23.00 0.98
CA GLY A 74 -13.19 -23.22 0.77
C GLY A 74 -12.58 -24.15 1.83
N LEU A 75 -12.96 -23.91 3.09
CA LEU A 75 -12.55 -24.59 4.33
C LEU A 75 -11.26 -24.04 4.92
N GLY A 76 -10.09 -24.23 4.33
CA GLY A 76 -8.90 -23.59 4.87
C GLY A 76 -7.69 -23.78 3.99
N GLY A 77 -6.73 -22.88 4.10
CA GLY A 77 -5.73 -22.71 3.06
C GLY A 77 -6.15 -21.57 2.14
N ALA A 78 -5.22 -21.11 1.31
CA ALA A 78 -5.41 -19.90 0.52
C ALA A 78 -6.31 -20.16 -0.69
N ASP A 79 -7.60 -19.87 -0.55
CA ASP A 79 -8.60 -20.24 -1.53
C ASP A 79 -8.88 -19.12 -2.55
N THR A 80 -9.40 -19.52 -3.70
CA THR A 80 -9.98 -18.60 -4.69
C THR A 80 -11.34 -19.12 -5.07
N LEU A 81 -12.38 -18.42 -4.62
CA LEU A 81 -13.77 -18.83 -4.77
C LEU A 81 -14.47 -17.82 -5.67
N VAL A 82 -14.96 -18.27 -6.80
CA VAL A 82 -15.77 -17.48 -7.74
C VAL A 82 -17.19 -18.02 -7.69
N GLY A 83 -18.17 -17.16 -7.37
CA GLY A 83 -19.59 -17.53 -7.40
C GLY A 83 -20.08 -17.65 -8.84
N GLY A 84 -20.12 -16.51 -9.54
CA GLY A 84 -20.48 -16.46 -10.96
C GLY A 84 -21.76 -15.68 -11.17
N ASP A 85 -22.66 -16.15 -12.04
CA ASP A 85 -23.98 -15.56 -12.21
C ASP A 85 -24.99 -16.21 -11.25
N GLY A 86 -25.61 -15.47 -10.34
CA GLY A 86 -26.64 -15.98 -9.43
C GLY A 86 -26.49 -15.44 -8.02
N ASP A 87 -27.41 -15.80 -7.12
CA ASP A 87 -27.31 -15.40 -5.71
C ASP A 87 -26.51 -16.46 -4.93
N ASP A 88 -25.22 -16.21 -4.75
CA ASP A 88 -24.23 -17.15 -4.24
C ASP A 88 -23.94 -16.99 -2.76
N ARG A 89 -23.40 -18.05 -2.16
CA ARG A 89 -22.93 -18.07 -0.76
C ARG A 89 -21.51 -18.58 -0.74
N LEU A 90 -20.57 -17.67 -0.53
CA LEU A 90 -19.14 -17.95 -0.53
C LEU A 90 -18.62 -17.91 0.91
N PHE A 91 -17.96 -18.98 1.34
CA PHE A 91 -17.34 -19.09 2.66
C PHE A 91 -15.86 -19.42 2.48
N GLY A 92 -14.98 -18.45 2.77
CA GLY A 92 -13.53 -18.64 2.68
C GLY A 92 -13.06 -19.77 3.60
N GLY A 93 -13.39 -19.64 4.88
CA GLY A 93 -13.17 -20.69 5.87
C GLY A 93 -12.21 -20.23 6.97
N ALA A 94 -11.41 -21.14 7.49
CA ALA A 94 -10.47 -20.85 8.55
C ALA A 94 -9.04 -21.06 8.06
N ASP A 95 -8.31 -19.97 8.00
CA ASP A 95 -6.88 -20.00 7.75
C ASP A 95 -6.09 -20.24 9.03
N ALA A 96 -5.09 -21.11 8.95
CA ALA A 96 -4.21 -21.39 10.06
C ALA A 96 -3.31 -20.18 10.39
N ASP A 97 -3.04 -19.96 11.68
CA ASP A 97 -2.12 -18.93 12.16
C ASP A 97 -0.75 -18.99 11.46
N TYR A 98 -0.23 -17.81 11.09
CA TYR A 98 1.07 -17.48 10.49
C TYR A 98 2.16 -18.57 10.62
N ALA A 99 2.47 -19.22 9.50
CA ALA A 99 3.69 -20.02 9.31
C ALA A 99 4.64 -19.30 8.33
N PRO A 100 5.80 -18.79 8.77
CA PRO A 100 6.62 -17.84 7.99
C PRO A 100 7.37 -18.39 6.75
N ASP A 101 7.10 -19.61 6.25
CA ASP A 101 8.02 -20.29 5.30
C ASP A 101 7.40 -20.80 3.97
N ASP A 102 6.11 -20.56 3.66
CA ASP A 102 5.50 -21.07 2.41
C ASP A 102 4.58 -20.11 1.63
N GLY A 103 4.52 -18.83 2.00
CA GLY A 103 3.78 -17.81 1.23
C GLY A 103 2.28 -17.95 1.44
N TYR A 104 1.81 -17.45 2.57
CA TYR A 104 0.39 -17.32 2.85
C TYR A 104 -0.20 -16.25 1.90
N TYR A 105 -1.32 -16.59 1.28
CA TYR A 105 -2.22 -15.65 0.64
C TYR A 105 -3.54 -15.84 1.38
N GLY A 106 -4.22 -14.77 1.80
CA GLY A 106 -5.59 -14.96 2.28
C GLY A 106 -6.50 -15.37 1.13
N ASP A 107 -7.73 -15.67 1.48
CA ASP A 107 -8.75 -16.07 0.50
C ASP A 107 -9.08 -14.92 -0.47
N LEU A 108 -9.37 -15.27 -1.72
CA LEU A 108 -9.96 -14.34 -2.70
C LEU A 108 -11.36 -14.81 -3.05
N LEU A 109 -12.37 -14.07 -2.59
CA LEU A 109 -13.78 -14.34 -2.88
C LEU A 109 -14.28 -13.35 -3.93
N VAL A 110 -14.78 -13.88 -5.04
CA VAL A 110 -15.33 -13.14 -6.18
C VAL A 110 -16.81 -13.49 -6.29
N PRO A 111 -17.71 -12.68 -5.68
CA PRO A 111 -19.14 -12.97 -5.65
C PRO A 111 -19.71 -13.18 -7.06
N GLY A 112 -19.46 -12.22 -7.96
CA GLY A 112 -20.06 -12.25 -9.29
C GLY A 112 -21.38 -11.48 -9.29
N ALA A 113 -22.27 -11.81 -10.22
CA ALA A 113 -23.48 -11.05 -10.49
C ALA A 113 -24.67 -11.65 -9.73
N GLY A 114 -25.31 -10.89 -8.84
CA GLY A 114 -26.44 -11.38 -8.05
C GLY A 114 -26.44 -10.76 -6.66
N ASP A 115 -27.35 -11.15 -5.78
CA ASP A 115 -27.33 -10.69 -4.39
C ASP A 115 -26.60 -11.72 -3.51
N ASP A 116 -25.31 -11.51 -3.29
CA ASP A 116 -24.43 -12.53 -2.74
C ASP A 116 -24.22 -12.43 -1.22
N LEU A 117 -23.90 -13.56 -0.59
CA LEU A 117 -23.31 -13.61 0.75
C LEU A 117 -21.84 -14.00 0.65
N VAL A 118 -20.95 -13.10 1.06
CA VAL A 118 -19.51 -13.32 1.12
C VAL A 118 -19.09 -13.37 2.59
N ASP A 119 -18.74 -14.56 3.09
CA ASP A 119 -18.13 -14.75 4.40
C ASP A 119 -16.63 -14.97 4.23
N LEU A 120 -15.85 -13.95 4.58
CA LEU A 120 -14.39 -14.00 4.50
C LEU A 120 -13.77 -14.90 5.58
N GLY A 121 -14.56 -15.50 6.47
CA GLY A 121 -14.07 -16.48 7.42
C GLY A 121 -13.17 -15.88 8.52
N THR A 122 -12.26 -16.73 9.04
CA THR A 122 -11.32 -16.42 10.14
C THR A 122 -9.88 -16.64 9.69
N GLY A 123 -8.91 -15.91 10.25
CA GLY A 123 -7.55 -15.91 9.71
C GLY A 123 -6.60 -14.94 10.43
N ALA A 124 -5.45 -14.69 9.82
CA ALA A 124 -4.32 -14.06 10.48
C ALA A 124 -4.62 -12.66 11.08
N THR A 125 -4.15 -12.43 12.30
CA THR A 125 -4.33 -11.15 13.03
C THR A 125 -3.05 -10.33 13.21
N ASP A 126 -1.87 -10.92 12.92
CA ASP A 126 -0.56 -10.29 13.09
C ASP A 126 0.19 -10.17 11.76
N ILE A 127 -0.29 -9.28 10.88
CA ILE A 127 0.37 -8.94 9.61
C ILE A 127 1.23 -7.69 9.78
N TRP A 128 2.51 -7.73 9.39
CA TRP A 128 3.44 -6.61 9.57
C TRP A 128 3.40 -5.62 8.38
N PHE A 129 3.54 -4.32 8.66
CA PHE A 129 3.40 -3.19 7.71
C PHE A 129 4.30 -3.18 6.46
N TRP A 130 5.32 -4.05 6.38
CA TRP A 130 6.29 -4.03 5.29
C TRP A 130 6.23 -5.25 4.37
N GLU A 131 5.33 -6.18 4.67
CA GLU A 131 5.14 -7.38 3.88
C GLU A 131 4.04 -7.15 2.85
N SER A 132 4.41 -6.48 1.76
CA SER A 132 3.64 -6.54 0.52
C SER A 132 4.04 -7.77 -0.29
N PRO A 133 3.09 -8.51 -0.89
CA PRO A 133 1.66 -8.24 -0.86
C PRO A 133 1.02 -8.72 0.45
N LEU A 134 -0.02 -8.00 0.87
CA LEU A 134 -0.77 -8.24 2.10
C LEU A 134 -1.54 -9.56 1.97
N GLN A 135 -1.41 -10.39 2.99
CA GLN A 135 -1.87 -11.77 3.04
C GLN A 135 -3.17 -11.80 3.85
N VAL A 136 -4.19 -11.06 3.39
CA VAL A 136 -5.51 -10.97 4.02
C VAL A 136 -6.56 -11.55 3.10
N ASP A 137 -7.69 -11.95 3.68
CA ASP A 137 -8.85 -12.35 2.88
C ASP A 137 -9.45 -11.12 2.21
N GLN A 138 -9.81 -11.26 0.94
CA GLN A 138 -10.32 -10.18 0.12
C GLN A 138 -11.60 -10.57 -0.60
N VAL A 139 -12.54 -9.63 -0.63
CA VAL A 139 -13.64 -9.65 -1.60
C VAL A 139 -13.24 -8.85 -2.84
N SER A 140 -13.49 -9.38 -4.03
CA SER A 140 -13.07 -8.77 -5.28
C SER A 140 -14.23 -8.50 -6.22
N TYR A 141 -14.34 -7.23 -6.62
CA TYR A 141 -15.26 -6.71 -7.62
C TYR A 141 -14.56 -6.33 -8.93
N ALA A 142 -13.33 -6.80 -9.14
CA ALA A 142 -12.50 -6.50 -10.31
C ALA A 142 -13.21 -6.75 -11.66
N ASP A 143 -14.05 -7.78 -11.71
CA ASP A 143 -14.78 -8.18 -12.92
C ASP A 143 -16.16 -7.49 -13.06
N ALA A 144 -16.53 -6.57 -12.15
CA ALA A 144 -17.79 -5.85 -12.20
C ALA A 144 -17.88 -4.96 -13.47
N PRO A 145 -19.03 -4.94 -14.18
CA PRO A 145 -19.21 -4.22 -15.44
C PRO A 145 -19.46 -2.72 -15.27
N ALA A 146 -19.49 -2.22 -14.03
CA ALA A 146 -19.67 -0.82 -13.66
C ALA A 146 -19.04 -0.57 -12.28
N GLY A 147 -18.97 0.71 -11.88
CA GLY A 147 -18.44 1.10 -10.58
C GLY A 147 -19.25 0.52 -9.42
N VAL A 148 -18.54 0.06 -8.39
CA VAL A 148 -19.10 -0.52 -7.18
C VAL A 148 -19.03 0.44 -6.01
N ARG A 149 -19.95 0.27 -5.07
CA ARG A 149 -19.89 0.89 -3.75
C ARG A 149 -19.77 -0.20 -2.70
N VAL A 150 -18.63 -0.25 -2.02
CA VAL A 150 -18.34 -1.21 -0.95
C VAL A 150 -18.19 -0.46 0.37
N ASP A 151 -18.80 -1.00 1.42
CA ASP A 151 -18.70 -0.51 2.79
C ASP A 151 -18.40 -1.69 3.71
N LEU A 152 -17.12 -1.85 4.05
CA LEU A 152 -16.63 -2.95 4.88
C LEU A 152 -17.11 -2.83 6.32
N ALA A 153 -17.28 -1.61 6.84
CA ALA A 153 -17.85 -1.38 8.17
C ALA A 153 -19.32 -1.82 8.26
N ALA A 154 -20.10 -1.52 7.22
CA ALA A 154 -21.50 -1.91 7.12
C ALA A 154 -21.68 -3.37 6.67
N GLY A 155 -20.64 -3.98 6.10
CA GLY A 155 -20.70 -5.33 5.53
C GLY A 155 -21.59 -5.38 4.28
N THR A 156 -21.51 -4.37 3.41
CA THR A 156 -22.37 -4.27 2.23
C THR A 156 -21.60 -3.89 0.98
N ALA A 157 -22.02 -4.41 -0.17
CA ALA A 157 -21.56 -3.94 -1.47
C ALA A 157 -22.71 -3.83 -2.48
N THR A 158 -22.58 -2.90 -3.43
CA THR A 158 -23.54 -2.69 -4.51
C THR A 158 -22.83 -2.37 -5.81
N GLY A 159 -23.46 -2.65 -6.96
CA GLY A 159 -22.93 -2.29 -8.29
C GLY A 159 -22.74 -3.49 -9.22
N HIS A 160 -22.59 -4.69 -8.65
CA HIS A 160 -22.71 -5.97 -9.37
C HIS A 160 -23.83 -6.86 -8.80
N GLY A 161 -24.65 -6.28 -7.91
CA GLY A 161 -25.41 -7.03 -6.94
C GLY A 161 -25.80 -6.16 -5.76
N THR A 162 -26.50 -6.73 -4.78
CA THR A 162 -26.64 -6.20 -3.41
C THR A 162 -26.10 -7.23 -2.44
N ASP A 163 -24.80 -7.16 -2.18
CA ASP A 163 -24.10 -8.22 -1.46
C ASP A 163 -24.00 -7.90 0.03
N THR A 164 -23.95 -8.97 0.81
CA THR A 164 -23.61 -8.92 2.23
C THR A 164 -22.21 -9.48 2.42
N ILE A 165 -21.33 -8.67 3.02
CA ILE A 165 -19.96 -9.06 3.38
C ILE A 165 -19.91 -9.29 4.87
N VAL A 166 -19.48 -10.49 5.26
CA VAL A 166 -19.31 -10.89 6.65
C VAL A 166 -17.83 -11.05 6.93
N ALA A 167 -17.33 -10.24 7.86
CA ALA A 167 -16.04 -10.45 8.50
C ALA A 167 -16.31 -11.08 9.88
N ALA A 168 -15.93 -12.35 10.06
CA ALA A 168 -16.27 -13.11 11.27
C ALA A 168 -15.68 -12.51 12.55
N ASP A 169 -14.53 -11.84 12.46
CA ASP A 169 -13.80 -11.23 13.57
C ASP A 169 -13.70 -9.69 13.43
N PRO A 170 -14.49 -8.92 14.21
CA PRO A 170 -14.39 -7.47 14.22
C PRO A 170 -12.99 -7.02 14.66
N GLY A 171 -12.24 -6.37 13.76
CA GLY A 171 -10.87 -5.92 14.01
C GLY A 171 -9.78 -6.76 13.32
N ARG A 172 -10.14 -7.86 12.64
CA ARG A 172 -9.21 -8.61 11.79
C ARG A 172 -8.97 -7.86 10.48
N PRO A 173 -7.73 -7.87 9.95
CA PRO A 173 -7.48 -7.27 8.66
C PRO A 173 -8.17 -8.02 7.52
N ILE A 174 -8.87 -7.27 6.66
CA ILE A 174 -9.52 -7.76 5.44
C ILE A 174 -9.19 -6.84 4.28
N GLY A 175 -9.61 -7.19 3.07
CA GLY A 175 -9.46 -6.29 1.93
C GLY A 175 -10.59 -6.32 0.94
N VAL A 176 -10.54 -5.33 0.06
CA VAL A 176 -11.44 -5.16 -1.07
C VAL A 176 -10.63 -4.83 -2.31
N ILE A 177 -11.01 -5.44 -3.42
CA ILE A 177 -10.56 -5.05 -4.76
C ILE A 177 -11.75 -4.43 -5.50
N GLY A 178 -11.61 -3.18 -5.92
CA GLY A 178 -12.58 -2.48 -6.77
C GLY A 178 -12.55 -2.95 -8.22
N SER A 179 -13.42 -2.36 -9.03
CA SER A 179 -13.59 -2.61 -10.45
C SER A 179 -12.59 -1.81 -11.31
N SER A 180 -12.83 -1.75 -12.62
CA SER A 180 -12.07 -0.88 -13.54
C SER A 180 -12.81 0.43 -13.87
N HIS A 181 -13.78 0.79 -13.03
CA HIS A 181 -14.62 1.97 -13.14
C HIS A 181 -14.61 2.73 -11.82
N ASP A 182 -15.07 3.98 -11.85
CA ASP A 182 -15.18 4.85 -10.67
C ASP A 182 -15.95 4.19 -9.51
N ASP A 183 -15.21 3.76 -8.50
CA ASP A 183 -15.72 3.07 -7.33
C ASP A 183 -15.86 4.01 -6.12
N THR A 184 -16.62 3.57 -5.13
CA THR A 184 -16.57 4.14 -3.78
C THR A 184 -16.31 3.06 -2.76
N LEU A 185 -15.12 3.07 -2.17
CA LEU A 185 -14.65 2.04 -1.25
C LEU A 185 -14.50 2.64 0.14
N LEU A 186 -15.28 2.12 1.09
CA LEU A 186 -15.23 2.51 2.49
C LEU A 186 -14.68 1.34 3.31
N GLY A 187 -13.60 1.59 4.03
CA GLY A 187 -13.02 0.65 4.97
C GLY A 187 -13.83 0.53 6.25
N SER A 188 -13.21 -0.10 7.23
CA SER A 188 -13.78 -0.50 8.51
C SER A 188 -13.10 0.25 9.66
N ALA A 189 -13.18 -0.30 10.87
CA ALA A 189 -12.36 0.16 12.00
C ALA A 189 -11.14 -0.76 12.25
N ALA A 190 -11.01 -1.80 11.42
CA ALA A 190 -9.86 -2.70 11.40
C ALA A 190 -8.83 -2.17 10.40
N ARG A 191 -7.66 -2.80 10.37
CA ARG A 191 -6.71 -2.54 9.29
C ARG A 191 -7.26 -3.09 7.98
N ASP A 192 -7.46 -2.25 6.99
CA ASP A 192 -7.97 -2.66 5.69
C ASP A 192 -6.90 -2.63 4.60
N VAL A 193 -7.11 -3.47 3.57
CA VAL A 193 -6.32 -3.50 2.35
C VAL A 193 -7.21 -3.16 1.17
N ILE A 194 -7.04 -1.98 0.62
CA ILE A 194 -7.91 -1.44 -0.43
C ILE A 194 -7.10 -1.30 -1.72
N ASP A 195 -7.47 -2.11 -2.71
CA ASP A 195 -7.03 -1.98 -4.09
C ASP A 195 -8.18 -1.39 -4.89
N ALA A 196 -8.10 -0.12 -5.30
CA ALA A 196 -9.27 0.54 -5.89
C ALA A 196 -9.49 0.14 -7.36
N GLY A 197 -8.40 -0.11 -8.09
CA GLY A 197 -8.46 -0.69 -9.41
C GLY A 197 -8.12 0.34 -10.47
N GLY A 198 -9.05 0.64 -11.36
CA GLY A 198 -8.91 1.77 -12.28
C GLY A 198 -10.23 2.51 -12.40
N GLY A 199 -10.21 3.68 -13.04
CA GLY A 199 -11.32 4.63 -12.92
C GLY A 199 -11.03 5.67 -11.84
N ASP A 200 -11.84 6.71 -11.75
CA ASP A 200 -11.63 7.79 -10.77
C ASP A 200 -12.29 7.42 -9.43
N ASP A 201 -11.53 6.80 -8.53
CA ASP A 201 -12.04 6.17 -7.33
C ASP A 201 -12.13 7.14 -6.14
N VAL A 202 -13.11 6.88 -5.27
CA VAL A 202 -13.22 7.54 -3.97
C VAL A 202 -13.01 6.52 -2.86
N VAL A 203 -11.89 6.66 -2.14
CA VAL A 203 -11.54 5.78 -1.02
C VAL A 203 -11.57 6.56 0.30
N ASP A 204 -12.30 6.02 1.27
CA ASP A 204 -12.21 6.38 2.68
C ASP A 204 -11.80 5.13 3.46
N SER A 205 -10.56 5.05 3.93
CA SER A 205 -10.06 3.81 4.54
C SER A 205 -10.60 3.56 5.95
N GLY A 206 -11.21 4.56 6.60
CA GLY A 206 -11.77 4.42 7.94
C GLY A 206 -10.72 4.53 9.05
N ASP A 207 -11.04 3.97 10.23
CA ASP A 207 -10.07 3.87 11.31
C ASP A 207 -9.26 2.60 11.09
N GLY A 208 -7.97 2.58 11.40
CA GLY A 208 -7.20 1.38 11.17
C GLY A 208 -5.75 1.70 10.92
N ALA A 209 -5.01 0.77 10.36
CA ALA A 209 -3.65 1.08 9.92
C ALA A 209 -3.51 0.55 8.51
N ASP A 210 -4.17 1.26 7.62
CA ASP A 210 -4.67 0.74 6.36
C ASP A 210 -3.60 0.76 5.30
N VAL A 211 -3.81 -0.04 4.26
CA VAL A 211 -3.02 0.05 3.04
C VAL A 211 -3.93 0.30 1.86
N VAL A 212 -3.73 1.44 1.20
CA VAL A 212 -4.48 1.84 0.01
C VAL A 212 -3.56 1.89 -1.21
N ARG A 213 -3.96 1.23 -2.28
CA ARG A 213 -3.31 1.29 -3.60
C ARG A 213 -4.38 1.65 -4.63
N PRO A 214 -4.55 2.95 -4.94
CA PRO A 214 -5.66 3.42 -5.77
C PRO A 214 -5.63 2.80 -7.18
N ASP A 215 -4.51 2.90 -7.89
CA ASP A 215 -4.39 2.36 -9.26
C ASP A 215 -4.10 0.85 -9.36
N ASN A 216 -4.10 0.11 -8.25
CA ASN A 216 -3.70 -1.29 -8.27
C ASN A 216 -4.92 -2.17 -8.59
N PRO A 217 -4.90 -2.96 -9.69
CA PRO A 217 -6.01 -3.83 -10.07
C PRO A 217 -6.17 -5.05 -9.13
N GLY A 218 -5.36 -5.13 -8.08
CA GLY A 218 -5.35 -6.24 -7.15
C GLY A 218 -5.03 -7.59 -7.80
N ARG A 219 -5.47 -8.66 -7.14
CA ARG A 219 -5.40 -10.02 -7.67
C ARG A 219 -6.67 -10.31 -8.48
N THR A 220 -6.58 -10.27 -9.81
CA THR A 220 -7.70 -10.63 -10.69
C THR A 220 -7.82 -12.15 -10.87
N THR A 221 -9.02 -12.64 -11.16
CA THR A 221 -9.29 -14.01 -11.63
C THR A 221 -8.45 -14.39 -12.85
N SER A 222 -8.10 -13.43 -13.71
CA SER A 222 -7.31 -13.63 -14.94
C SER A 222 -5.87 -14.13 -14.72
N GLY A 223 -5.38 -14.14 -13.47
CA GLY A 223 -4.12 -14.72 -13.03
C GLY A 223 -4.18 -16.25 -12.83
N TRP A 224 -4.80 -16.99 -13.75
CA TRP A 224 -4.99 -18.46 -13.77
C TRP A 224 -3.71 -19.32 -13.78
N SER A 225 -2.57 -18.75 -13.40
CA SER A 225 -1.38 -19.50 -12.98
C SER A 225 -0.44 -18.55 -12.26
N ILE A 226 0.18 -19.06 -11.19
CA ILE A 226 1.39 -18.49 -10.57
C ILE A 226 2.57 -18.30 -11.56
N ASP A 227 2.39 -18.64 -12.83
CA ASP A 227 3.32 -18.49 -13.95
C ASP A 227 2.75 -17.76 -15.20
N ALA A 228 1.53 -17.19 -15.14
CA ALA A 228 1.01 -16.41 -16.27
C ALA A 228 1.69 -15.02 -16.29
N PRO A 229 2.28 -14.60 -17.43
CA PRO A 229 2.63 -13.20 -17.60
C PRO A 229 1.35 -12.38 -17.45
N ARG A 230 1.35 -11.41 -16.51
CA ARG A 230 0.23 -10.46 -16.31
C ARG A 230 -0.22 -9.96 -17.70
N PRO A 231 -1.43 -10.30 -18.18
CA PRO A 231 -1.94 -9.67 -19.38
C PRO A 231 -2.33 -8.25 -18.99
N GLU A 232 -1.45 -7.29 -19.29
CA GLU A 232 -1.84 -5.89 -19.30
C GLU A 232 -2.93 -5.68 -20.36
N PRO A 233 -4.04 -5.06 -19.99
CA PRO A 233 -4.18 -3.63 -20.09
C PRO A 233 -3.64 -3.02 -18.81
N VAL A 234 -2.73 -2.05 -18.95
CA VAL A 234 -2.45 -1.08 -17.90
C VAL A 234 -3.81 -0.68 -17.30
N PRO A 235 -4.03 -0.79 -15.97
CA PRO A 235 -5.22 -0.25 -15.32
C PRO A 235 -5.46 1.14 -15.91
N GLN A 236 -6.70 1.45 -16.32
CA GLN A 236 -6.96 2.81 -16.81
C GLN A 236 -6.59 3.75 -15.66
N PRO A 237 -5.58 4.63 -15.82
CA PRO A 237 -5.16 5.50 -14.74
C PRO A 237 -6.37 6.32 -14.29
N GLY A 238 -6.68 6.24 -13.00
CA GLY A 238 -7.67 7.07 -12.32
C GLY A 238 -7.06 8.37 -11.83
N ASP A 239 -7.87 9.41 -11.67
CA ASP A 239 -7.51 10.55 -10.82
C ASP A 239 -8.24 10.40 -9.48
N ASP A 240 -7.63 9.66 -8.56
CA ASP A 240 -8.29 9.14 -7.36
C ASP A 240 -8.30 10.14 -6.20
N VAL A 241 -9.29 9.98 -5.32
CA VAL A 241 -9.38 10.70 -4.04
C VAL A 241 -9.35 9.71 -2.90
N VAL A 242 -8.23 9.71 -2.17
CA VAL A 242 -8.04 8.90 -0.96
C VAL A 242 -8.08 9.80 0.27
N SER A 243 -8.90 9.45 1.23
CA SER A 243 -8.83 9.97 2.60
C SER A 243 -8.57 8.80 3.54
N THR A 244 -7.55 8.93 4.37
CA THR A 244 -7.29 7.98 5.45
C THR A 244 -7.82 8.58 6.75
N GLY A 245 -8.35 7.73 7.62
CA GLY A 245 -8.86 8.14 8.92
C GLY A 245 -7.78 8.04 10.00
N PRO A 246 -8.18 7.86 11.27
CA PRO A 246 -7.26 7.60 12.37
C PRO A 246 -6.44 6.31 12.21
N GLY A 247 -5.20 6.38 12.68
CA GLY A 247 -4.20 5.32 12.68
C GLY A 247 -3.17 5.44 11.55
N SER A 248 -2.14 4.59 11.59
CA SER A 248 -0.92 4.81 10.79
C SER A 248 -1.04 4.17 9.42
N ASP A 249 -1.40 4.95 8.42
CA ASP A 249 -1.81 4.44 7.11
C ASP A 249 -0.67 4.46 6.08
N GLY A 250 -0.82 3.60 5.07
CA GLY A 250 0.07 3.51 3.93
C GLY A 250 -0.67 3.71 2.62
N VAL A 251 -0.34 4.75 1.85
CA VAL A 251 -0.90 4.97 0.52
C VAL A 251 0.20 4.99 -0.53
N THR A 252 0.06 4.17 -1.56
CA THR A 252 0.99 4.14 -2.70
C THR A 252 0.25 4.41 -4.00
N VAL A 253 0.56 5.57 -4.57
CA VAL A 253 0.07 6.01 -5.88
C VAL A 253 1.07 5.59 -6.96
N GLU A 254 0.63 4.84 -7.95
CA GLU A 254 1.50 4.32 -9.02
C GLU A 254 1.27 5.00 -10.37
N ARG A 255 0.04 5.47 -10.63
CA ARG A 255 -0.38 6.16 -11.85
C ARG A 255 -1.26 7.36 -11.45
N GLY A 256 -1.99 7.96 -12.40
CA GLY A 256 -2.96 9.00 -12.05
C GLY A 256 -2.41 10.34 -11.58
N VAL A 257 -3.33 11.29 -11.38
CA VAL A 257 -3.10 12.58 -10.72
C VAL A 257 -3.97 12.66 -9.45
N ASP A 258 -3.50 11.98 -8.41
CA ASP A 258 -4.35 11.68 -7.26
C ASP A 258 -4.28 12.73 -6.16
N VAL A 259 -5.28 12.70 -5.29
CA VAL A 259 -5.33 13.46 -4.06
C VAL A 259 -5.40 12.51 -2.88
N VAL A 260 -4.29 12.41 -2.15
CA VAL A 260 -4.20 11.61 -0.93
C VAL A 260 -4.18 12.53 0.29
N ARG A 261 -5.06 12.24 1.25
CA ARG A 261 -5.15 12.92 2.54
C ARG A 261 -4.93 11.90 3.64
N GLY A 262 -3.87 12.04 4.41
CA GLY A 262 -3.69 11.28 5.64
C GLY A 262 -4.52 11.85 6.80
N GLY A 263 -4.50 11.12 7.90
CA GLY A 263 -5.27 11.30 9.10
C GLY A 263 -4.55 12.11 10.18
N ALA A 264 -4.59 11.60 11.42
CA ALA A 264 -4.05 12.28 12.60
C ALA A 264 -2.78 11.61 13.19
N ASP A 265 -2.40 10.46 12.65
CA ASP A 265 -1.37 9.58 13.17
C ASP A 265 -0.11 9.64 12.28
N VAL A 266 0.67 8.56 12.16
CA VAL A 266 1.90 8.60 11.37
C VAL A 266 1.65 7.94 10.02
N ASP A 267 1.40 8.77 9.02
CA ASP A 267 1.07 8.27 7.69
C ASP A 267 2.28 8.17 6.79
N ARG A 268 2.27 7.15 5.93
CA ARG A 268 3.22 7.00 4.83
C ARG A 268 2.49 7.17 3.51
N LEU A 269 2.71 8.32 2.89
CA LEU A 269 2.11 8.64 1.59
C LEU A 269 3.22 8.66 0.55
N SER A 270 3.08 7.86 -0.51
CA SER A 270 4.03 7.80 -1.61
C SER A 270 3.37 7.93 -2.97
N SER A 271 4.10 8.54 -3.91
CA SER A 271 3.71 8.58 -5.32
C SER A 271 4.91 8.33 -6.23
N ASP A 272 4.78 7.29 -7.03
CA ASP A 272 5.70 6.94 -8.13
C ASP A 272 5.07 7.26 -9.51
N SER A 273 3.90 7.91 -9.51
CA SER A 273 3.20 8.31 -10.73
C SER A 273 4.07 9.20 -11.62
N PRO A 274 4.21 8.87 -12.93
CA PRO A 274 4.91 9.71 -13.89
C PRO A 274 4.14 11.02 -14.20
N ASP A 275 2.87 11.09 -13.81
CA ASP A 275 1.95 12.16 -14.14
C ASP A 275 2.06 13.31 -13.12
N PRO A 276 2.25 14.57 -13.59
CA PRO A 276 2.50 15.67 -12.69
C PRO A 276 1.19 16.23 -12.14
N GLY A 277 1.06 16.25 -10.82
CA GLY A 277 -0.02 16.97 -10.15
C GLY A 277 -0.48 16.33 -8.86
N THR A 278 -0.11 15.06 -8.62
CA THR A 278 -0.46 14.31 -7.42
C THR A 278 -0.17 15.12 -6.16
N ARG A 279 -1.13 15.08 -5.23
CA ARG A 279 -1.12 15.83 -3.98
C ARG A 279 -1.09 14.87 -2.82
N LEU A 280 0.03 14.84 -2.11
CA LEU A 280 0.19 14.11 -0.86
C LEU A 280 0.03 15.10 0.28
N LEU A 281 -1.01 14.93 1.09
CA LEU A 281 -1.37 15.80 2.21
C LEU A 281 -1.27 14.94 3.47
N GLY A 282 -0.26 15.18 4.31
CA GLY A 282 0.06 14.38 5.50
C GLY A 282 -1.10 14.35 6.47
N GLY A 283 -1.46 15.51 7.03
CA GLY A 283 -2.56 15.59 7.98
C GLY A 283 -2.08 16.14 9.31
N ASP A 284 -2.72 15.73 10.40
CA ASP A 284 -2.10 15.89 11.70
C ASP A 284 -1.18 14.69 11.94
N GLY A 285 -0.06 14.86 12.65
CA GLY A 285 0.85 13.76 12.96
C GLY A 285 2.25 13.96 12.40
N ASN A 286 3.10 12.93 12.46
CA ASN A 286 4.51 13.04 12.03
C ASN A 286 4.72 12.22 10.77
N ASP A 287 4.34 12.79 9.63
CA ASP A 287 4.11 12.02 8.42
C ASP A 287 5.37 11.83 7.58
N ARG A 288 5.29 10.86 6.68
CA ARG A 288 6.34 10.52 5.72
C ARG A 288 5.78 10.59 4.32
N LEU A 289 6.08 11.69 3.64
CA LEU A 289 5.67 11.92 2.26
C LEU A 289 6.86 11.64 1.33
N PHE A 290 6.67 10.80 0.33
CA PHE A 290 7.74 10.35 -0.56
C PHE A 290 7.33 10.40 -2.04
N THR A 291 8.25 10.77 -2.92
CA THR A 291 8.07 10.61 -4.36
C THR A 291 9.40 10.49 -5.09
N GLU A 292 9.46 9.58 -6.08
CA GLU A 292 10.60 9.49 -7.01
C GLU A 292 10.45 10.41 -8.23
N VAL A 293 9.27 10.98 -8.44
CA VAL A 293 8.92 11.78 -9.62
C VAL A 293 8.81 13.27 -9.28
N ALA A 294 9.09 14.13 -10.27
CA ALA A 294 8.95 15.57 -10.11
C ALA A 294 7.57 16.06 -10.59
N GLY A 295 7.00 17.05 -9.91
CA GLY A 295 5.65 17.57 -10.21
C GLY A 295 4.65 17.37 -9.08
N THR A 296 4.99 16.56 -8.07
CA THR A 296 4.17 16.29 -6.89
C THR A 296 4.11 17.49 -5.94
N VAL A 297 2.96 17.67 -5.31
CA VAL A 297 2.75 18.61 -4.21
C VAL A 297 2.70 17.79 -2.92
N MET A 298 3.70 17.95 -2.06
CA MET A 298 3.71 17.39 -0.72
C MET A 298 3.45 18.50 0.30
N ARG A 299 2.48 18.25 1.19
CA ARG A 299 2.18 19.11 2.34
C ARG A 299 2.12 18.26 3.60
N GLY A 300 3.01 18.47 4.55
CA GLY A 300 2.98 17.77 5.85
C GLY A 300 1.73 18.15 6.66
N GLN A 301 1.51 19.46 6.81
CA GLN A 301 0.43 20.09 7.58
C GLN A 301 0.77 20.25 9.06
N SER A 302 0.29 19.43 9.99
CA SER A 302 0.58 19.62 11.43
C SER A 302 1.47 18.51 11.97
N GLY A 303 2.66 18.86 12.47
CA GLY A 303 3.55 17.95 13.20
C GLY A 303 4.98 18.02 12.67
N ASP A 304 5.85 17.11 13.10
CA ASP A 304 7.25 17.08 12.67
C ASP A 304 7.39 16.13 11.45
N ASP A 305 7.17 16.66 10.25
CA ASP A 305 7.03 15.85 9.03
C ASP A 305 8.35 15.57 8.30
N THR A 306 8.38 14.47 7.54
CA THR A 306 9.49 14.16 6.63
C THR A 306 9.01 14.07 5.19
N LEU A 307 9.43 15.04 4.39
CA LEU A 307 9.17 15.12 2.96
C LEU A 307 10.41 14.66 2.20
N THR A 308 10.27 13.68 1.32
CA THR A 308 11.35 13.15 0.50
C THR A 308 11.00 13.27 -0.98
N GLY A 309 11.88 13.89 -1.78
CA GLY A 309 11.56 14.07 -3.20
C GLY A 309 12.75 14.35 -4.10
N HIS A 310 12.51 14.15 -5.39
CA HIS A 310 13.50 14.34 -6.45
C HIS A 310 13.55 15.79 -6.93
N LEU A 311 14.76 16.33 -7.07
CA LEU A 311 15.05 17.62 -7.69
C LEU A 311 15.19 17.46 -9.21
N ALA A 312 14.14 16.99 -9.88
CA ALA A 312 14.09 16.82 -11.34
C ALA A 312 13.20 17.86 -12.03
N GLY A 313 13.22 17.93 -13.36
CA GLY A 313 12.83 19.07 -14.21
C GLY A 313 11.34 19.49 -14.26
N ARG A 314 10.57 19.30 -13.19
CA ARG A 314 9.20 19.79 -13.03
C ARG A 314 9.08 20.43 -11.63
N ARG A 315 8.29 21.49 -11.51
CA ARG A 315 8.23 22.31 -10.27
C ARG A 315 7.46 21.57 -9.18
N SER A 316 8.15 20.82 -8.33
CA SER A 316 7.53 20.22 -7.14
C SER A 316 7.29 21.27 -6.04
N THR A 317 6.38 20.96 -5.11
CA THR A 317 6.16 21.76 -3.90
C THR A 317 6.42 20.90 -2.68
N TRP A 318 7.24 21.41 -1.77
CA TRP A 318 7.46 20.86 -0.44
C TRP A 318 7.01 21.91 0.57
N ASP A 319 5.90 21.65 1.25
CA ASP A 319 5.35 22.47 2.31
C ASP A 319 5.38 21.61 3.60
N GLY A 320 6.26 21.88 4.56
CA GLY A 320 6.26 21.10 5.80
C GLY A 320 5.00 21.41 6.60
N GLY A 321 4.74 22.69 6.82
CA GLY A 321 3.53 23.16 7.47
C GLY A 321 3.88 23.78 8.82
N SER A 322 3.30 23.25 9.89
CA SER A 322 3.59 23.65 11.26
C SER A 322 4.27 22.52 12.00
N GLY A 323 5.31 22.85 12.78
CA GLY A 323 6.13 21.87 13.48
C GLY A 323 7.59 22.05 13.08
N ARG A 324 8.39 20.99 13.14
CA ARG A 324 9.79 20.99 12.66
C ARG A 324 9.97 19.96 11.57
N ASP A 325 9.94 20.47 10.35
CA ASP A 325 9.84 19.64 9.17
C ASP A 325 11.18 19.39 8.53
N ARG A 326 11.27 18.25 7.87
CA ARG A 326 12.47 17.78 7.19
C ARG A 326 12.21 17.56 5.71
N LEU A 327 12.92 18.29 4.86
CA LEU A 327 13.08 17.94 3.46
C LEU A 327 14.35 17.11 3.24
N ILE A 328 14.18 15.94 2.62
CA ILE A 328 15.26 15.14 2.08
C ILE A 328 15.18 15.17 0.55
N ALA A 329 16.12 15.87 -0.08
CA ALA A 329 16.09 16.13 -1.51
C ALA A 329 17.24 15.41 -2.23
N TYR A 330 16.91 14.64 -3.26
CA TYR A 330 17.87 13.85 -4.04
C TYR A 330 17.89 14.26 -5.52
N THR A 331 18.95 13.91 -6.26
CA THR A 331 19.02 14.09 -7.72
C THR A 331 19.26 12.74 -8.43
N PRO A 332 18.40 12.30 -9.36
CA PRO A 332 18.54 10.99 -10.01
C PRO A 332 19.70 10.92 -11.02
N GLN A 333 20.08 12.05 -11.62
CA GLN A 333 21.14 12.14 -12.64
C GLN A 333 22.22 13.13 -12.22
N ARG A 334 23.47 12.94 -12.68
CA ARG A 334 24.55 13.93 -12.48
C ARG A 334 24.19 15.20 -13.27
N PRO A 335 23.93 16.34 -12.62
CA PRO A 335 23.76 17.59 -13.34
C PRO A 335 25.05 17.89 -14.11
N THR A 336 24.96 18.28 -15.38
CA THR A 336 26.11 18.54 -16.28
C THR A 336 26.90 19.81 -15.93
N GLY A 337 26.80 20.29 -14.69
CA GLY A 337 27.38 21.53 -14.18
C GLY A 337 26.34 22.37 -13.43
N GLY A 338 26.80 23.41 -12.73
CA GLY A 338 25.92 24.40 -12.09
C GLY A 338 25.98 24.44 -10.57
N VAL A 339 25.08 25.24 -10.00
CA VAL A 339 24.96 25.52 -8.57
C VAL A 339 23.54 25.21 -8.15
N LEU A 340 23.38 24.34 -7.15
CA LEU A 340 22.11 24.18 -6.44
C LEU A 340 21.93 25.40 -5.53
N ARG A 341 20.78 26.05 -5.57
CA ARG A 341 20.44 27.12 -4.62
C ARG A 341 19.17 26.77 -3.89
N VAL A 342 19.22 26.86 -2.57
CA VAL A 342 18.08 26.80 -1.66
C VAL A 342 17.94 28.17 -1.03
N ASP A 343 16.83 28.87 -1.33
CA ASP A 343 16.55 30.22 -0.85
C ASP A 343 15.22 30.19 -0.08
N VAL A 344 15.32 30.08 1.25
CA VAL A 344 14.18 29.95 2.17
C VAL A 344 13.31 31.22 2.14
N PRO A 345 13.86 32.45 2.24
CA PRO A 345 13.03 33.67 2.15
C PRO A 345 12.26 33.81 0.83
N ARG A 346 12.84 33.34 -0.28
CA ARG A 346 12.16 33.34 -1.60
C ARG A 346 11.36 32.08 -1.87
N LYS A 347 11.29 31.13 -0.93
CA LYS A 347 10.56 29.87 -1.04
C LYS A 347 10.94 29.07 -2.28
N ARG A 348 12.22 29.02 -2.64
CA ARG A 348 12.64 28.54 -3.97
C ARG A 348 13.90 27.69 -3.95
N ILE A 349 13.85 26.57 -4.66
CA ILE A 349 14.99 25.72 -4.98
C ILE A 349 15.29 25.83 -6.49
N THR A 350 16.55 26.05 -6.86
CA THR A 350 16.97 26.20 -8.26
C THR A 350 18.25 25.44 -8.58
N ALA A 351 18.38 24.96 -9.81
CA ALA A 351 19.65 24.52 -10.40
C ALA A 351 20.02 25.48 -11.53
N GLY A 352 21.04 26.33 -11.31
CA GLY A 352 21.39 27.37 -12.26
C GLY A 352 20.25 28.38 -12.46
N ARG A 353 19.62 28.38 -13.65
CA ARG A 353 18.47 29.24 -13.99
C ARG A 353 17.13 28.50 -13.86
N THR A 354 17.15 27.19 -13.69
CA THR A 354 15.95 26.34 -13.64
C THR A 354 15.42 26.32 -12.23
N THR A 355 14.12 26.58 -12.06
CA THR A 355 13.45 26.37 -10.77
C THR A 355 13.08 24.90 -10.66
N LEU A 356 13.56 24.24 -9.60
CA LEU A 356 13.30 22.83 -9.31
C LEU A 356 12.03 22.67 -8.47
N GLY A 357 11.73 23.65 -7.62
CA GLY A 357 10.49 23.63 -6.86
C GLY A 357 10.40 24.74 -5.82
N ARG A 358 9.33 24.66 -5.04
CA ARG A 358 8.98 25.58 -3.97
C ARG A 358 9.18 24.90 -2.62
N LEU A 359 9.77 25.63 -1.67
CA LEU A 359 10.00 25.17 -0.30
C LEU A 359 9.30 26.12 0.68
N VAL A 360 8.45 25.60 1.56
CA VAL A 360 7.68 26.38 2.55
C VAL A 360 7.68 25.62 3.88
N GLY A 361 7.88 26.33 5.00
CA GLY A 361 7.78 25.74 6.35
C GLY A 361 8.64 24.48 6.50
N VAL A 362 9.94 24.57 6.20
CA VAL A 362 10.86 23.43 6.40
C VAL A 362 12.12 23.94 7.07
N GLU A 363 12.41 23.37 8.24
CA GLU A 363 13.52 23.77 9.10
C GLU A 363 14.76 22.92 8.81
N ARG A 364 14.60 21.64 8.46
CA ARG A 364 15.73 20.75 8.18
C ARG A 364 15.80 20.34 6.71
N ILE A 365 16.83 20.80 6.01
CA ILE A 365 17.02 20.52 4.58
C ILE A 365 18.29 19.69 4.38
N SER A 366 18.12 18.45 3.94
CA SER A 366 19.20 17.52 3.58
C SER A 366 19.24 17.30 2.07
N ALA A 367 20.17 17.94 1.38
CA ALA A 367 20.31 17.86 -0.08
C ALA A 367 21.38 16.84 -0.50
N PHE A 368 20.96 15.60 -0.76
CA PHE A 368 21.79 14.50 -1.24
C PHE A 368 21.93 14.55 -2.77
N VAL A 369 22.82 15.43 -3.22
CA VAL A 369 22.96 15.81 -4.63
C VAL A 369 24.39 15.61 -5.14
N ARG A 370 24.55 15.61 -6.47
CA ARG A 370 25.87 15.48 -7.13
C ARG A 370 26.39 16.79 -7.74
N PHE A 371 25.92 17.95 -7.25
CA PHE A 371 26.36 19.26 -7.75
C PHE A 371 27.80 19.63 -7.32
N PRO A 372 28.56 20.37 -8.14
CA PRO A 372 29.86 20.93 -7.74
C PRO A 372 29.78 21.93 -6.58
N ARG A 373 28.67 22.66 -6.47
CA ARG A 373 28.44 23.63 -5.40
C ARG A 373 26.96 23.71 -5.03
N ALA A 374 26.70 23.86 -3.74
CA ALA A 374 25.42 24.30 -3.20
C ALA A 374 25.54 25.71 -2.59
N GLU A 375 24.45 26.49 -2.67
CA GLU A 375 24.26 27.75 -1.97
C GLU A 375 22.97 27.64 -1.14
N PHE A 376 23.05 27.98 0.15
CA PHE A 376 21.91 28.00 1.07
C PHE A 376 21.73 29.40 1.66
N ARG A 377 20.51 29.92 1.62
CA ARG A 377 20.11 31.16 2.31
C ARG A 377 18.92 30.82 3.21
N GLY A 378 19.15 30.80 4.51
CA GLY A 378 18.10 30.64 5.49
C GLY A 378 17.36 31.93 5.78
N GLY A 379 16.38 31.82 6.66
CA GLY A 379 15.38 32.79 7.00
C GLY A 379 15.58 33.37 8.40
N PRO A 380 14.48 33.74 9.08
CA PRO A 380 14.52 34.20 10.46
C PRO A 380 14.21 33.10 11.50
N ALA A 381 13.99 31.85 11.08
CA ALA A 381 13.69 30.74 11.96
C ALA A 381 14.96 29.90 12.20
N ASN A 382 14.86 28.84 13.00
CA ASN A 382 16.00 27.95 13.23
C ASN A 382 16.09 26.97 12.06
N GLU A 383 17.15 27.02 11.27
CA GLU A 383 17.33 26.09 10.15
C GLU A 383 18.54 25.17 10.30
N TRP A 384 18.40 23.95 9.81
CA TRP A 384 19.48 22.99 9.65
C TRP A 384 19.66 22.64 8.18
N PHE A 385 20.78 23.08 7.60
CA PHE A 385 21.17 22.75 6.23
C PHE A 385 22.34 21.77 6.19
N SER A 386 22.21 20.71 5.36
CA SER A 386 23.31 19.81 5.00
C SER A 386 23.21 19.40 3.53
N THR A 387 24.34 19.04 2.92
CA THR A 387 24.38 18.63 1.50
C THR A 387 25.54 17.69 1.18
N SER A 388 25.37 16.86 0.15
CA SER A 388 26.46 16.07 -0.45
C SER A 388 27.08 16.71 -1.71
N ALA A 389 26.81 17.99 -1.98
CA ALA A 389 27.54 18.75 -3.00
C ALA A 389 29.05 18.76 -2.70
N ARG A 390 29.89 19.03 -3.71
CA ARG A 390 31.36 19.07 -3.49
C ARG A 390 31.84 20.25 -2.64
N SER A 391 31.05 21.32 -2.55
CA SER A 391 31.32 22.49 -1.71
C SER A 391 30.01 23.22 -1.42
N VAL A 392 29.96 23.99 -0.34
CA VAL A 392 28.79 24.76 0.07
C VAL A 392 29.14 26.21 0.44
N ARG A 393 28.24 27.13 0.10
CA ARG A 393 28.16 28.46 0.72
C ARG A 393 26.81 28.59 1.41
N ALA A 394 26.80 28.63 2.73
CA ALA A 394 25.59 28.68 3.53
C ALA A 394 25.56 29.95 4.38
N TRP A 395 24.43 30.65 4.35
CA TRP A 395 24.11 31.79 5.19
C TRP A 395 22.86 31.41 6.00
N GLY A 396 22.99 31.30 7.33
CA GLY A 396 21.91 30.87 8.24
C GLY A 396 20.78 31.89 8.26
N GLY A 397 21.10 33.14 8.58
CA GLY A 397 20.09 34.19 8.66
C GLY A 397 19.97 34.62 10.10
N ALA A 398 18.76 34.74 10.63
CA ALA A 398 18.55 34.92 12.06
C ALA A 398 17.98 33.64 12.65
N GLY A 399 18.30 33.31 13.90
CA GLY A 399 17.82 32.09 14.53
C GLY A 399 18.94 31.33 15.21
N ALA A 400 18.69 30.09 15.62
CA ALA A 400 19.73 29.18 16.08
C ALA A 400 20.00 28.13 15.01
N ASP A 401 20.86 28.50 14.05
CA ASP A 401 21.06 27.72 12.84
C ASP A 401 22.11 26.63 13.00
N ARG A 402 21.95 25.54 12.24
CA ARG A 402 22.94 24.48 12.10
C ARG A 402 23.35 24.35 10.64
N LEU A 403 24.58 24.75 10.33
CA LEU A 403 25.11 24.65 8.97
C LEU A 403 26.21 23.59 8.92
N ASP A 404 25.96 22.54 8.16
CA ASP A 404 26.90 21.44 7.94
C ASP A 404 27.55 21.60 6.56
N GLY A 405 28.88 21.74 6.56
CA GLY A 405 29.77 21.73 5.41
C GLY A 405 29.88 20.36 4.74
N THR A 406 30.89 20.22 3.89
CA THR A 406 31.13 19.08 3.00
C THR A 406 32.59 18.64 3.13
N THR A 407 33.09 17.83 2.19
CA THR A 407 34.52 17.50 2.14
C THR A 407 35.35 18.45 1.26
N GLY A 408 34.71 19.50 0.71
CA GLY A 408 35.37 20.54 -0.07
C GLY A 408 35.71 21.79 0.74
N SER A 409 36.03 22.89 0.07
CA SER A 409 36.25 24.18 0.75
C SER A 409 34.96 24.96 0.87
N ASP A 410 34.53 25.19 2.11
CA ASP A 410 33.21 25.72 2.40
C ASP A 410 33.23 27.14 2.99
N LEU A 411 32.09 27.83 2.85
CA LEU A 411 31.80 29.09 3.53
C LEU A 411 30.52 28.92 4.33
N LEU A 412 30.62 28.97 5.65
CA LEU A 412 29.49 28.88 6.56
C LEU A 412 29.39 30.20 7.33
N ASP A 413 28.25 30.84 7.28
CA ASP A 413 28.00 32.11 7.96
C ASP A 413 26.69 31.98 8.73
N GLY A 414 26.75 31.87 10.06
CA GLY A 414 25.56 31.66 10.90
C GLY A 414 24.62 32.86 10.79
N GLY A 415 25.15 34.04 11.10
CA GLY A 415 24.38 35.28 11.09
C GLY A 415 24.08 35.73 12.52
N PRO A 416 23.01 36.50 12.75
CA PRO A 416 22.57 36.80 14.11
C PRO A 416 21.89 35.62 14.80
N GLY A 417 22.40 35.19 15.94
CA GLY A 417 21.71 34.23 16.80
C GLY A 417 22.65 33.28 17.51
N ARG A 418 22.25 32.01 17.67
CA ARG A 418 23.10 30.99 18.34
C ARG A 418 23.32 29.81 17.41
N ASP A 419 24.35 29.94 16.60
CA ASP A 419 24.61 29.11 15.45
C ASP A 419 25.69 28.07 15.70
N ARG A 420 25.52 26.92 15.05
CA ARG A 420 26.45 25.81 15.04
C ARG A 420 26.93 25.51 13.63
N LEU A 421 28.22 25.68 13.40
CA LEU A 421 28.84 25.52 12.08
C LEU A 421 29.84 24.35 12.12
N THR A 422 29.70 23.41 11.19
CA THR A 422 30.60 22.25 11.07
C THR A 422 31.20 22.18 9.66
N GLY A 423 32.48 22.52 9.46
CA GLY A 423 33.12 22.50 8.14
C GLY A 423 33.41 21.10 7.58
N TYR A 424 33.64 20.12 8.47
CA TYR A 424 34.17 18.78 8.16
C TYR A 424 35.62 18.76 7.65
N ALA A 425 35.86 18.42 6.39
CA ALA A 425 37.22 18.26 5.85
C ALA A 425 37.37 19.20 4.68
N GLY A 426 38.45 19.98 4.61
CA GLY A 426 38.57 20.95 3.54
C GLY A 426 39.38 22.16 3.94
N ARG A 427 39.01 23.31 3.38
CA ARG A 427 39.49 24.62 3.83
C ARG A 427 38.26 25.47 4.03
N ASP A 428 37.78 25.48 5.24
CA ASP A 428 36.46 25.92 5.61
C ASP A 428 36.54 27.23 6.36
N ARG A 429 35.76 28.18 5.88
CA ARG A 429 35.64 29.49 6.47
C ARG A 429 34.31 29.57 7.19
N CYS A 430 34.37 29.66 8.51
CA CYS A 430 33.22 29.86 9.36
C CYS A 430 33.20 31.30 9.88
N VAL A 431 32.05 31.95 9.73
CA VAL A 431 31.81 33.35 10.06
C VAL A 431 30.61 33.42 10.98
N ARG A 432 30.65 34.28 12.01
CA ARG A 432 29.52 34.54 12.93
C ARG A 432 28.81 33.25 13.38
N GLY A 433 29.49 32.47 14.23
CA GLY A 433 28.89 31.30 14.85
C GLY A 433 29.48 31.02 16.22
N GLU A 434 28.63 30.53 17.12
CA GLU A 434 28.92 30.33 18.54
C GLU A 434 29.55 28.96 18.79
N VAL A 435 29.17 27.94 18.02
CA VAL A 435 29.71 26.58 18.13
C VAL A 435 30.33 26.17 16.79
N LEU A 436 31.66 26.20 16.73
CA LEU A 436 32.42 25.90 15.51
C LEU A 436 33.15 24.56 15.61
N LYS A 437 33.01 23.69 14.61
CA LYS A 437 33.74 22.43 14.49
C LYS A 437 34.39 22.32 13.11
N SER A 438 35.67 21.94 13.09
CA SER A 438 36.45 21.77 11.86
C SER A 438 36.39 22.99 10.92
N CYS A 439 36.74 24.17 11.44
CA CYS A 439 36.85 25.41 10.66
C CYS A 439 38.28 25.95 10.75
N GLU A 440 38.95 26.09 9.62
CA GLU A 440 40.33 26.58 9.49
C GLU A 440 40.40 28.11 9.61
N VAL A 441 39.42 28.82 9.07
CA VAL A 441 39.35 30.28 9.13
C VAL A 441 38.12 30.70 9.93
N ARG A 442 38.36 31.39 11.04
CA ARG A 442 37.35 31.93 11.95
C ARG A 442 37.38 33.46 11.86
N ARG A 443 36.23 34.09 11.61
CA ARG A 443 36.11 35.56 11.58
C ARG A 443 34.82 36.05 12.20
#